data_AF-A0A812XBF2-F1
#
_entry.id   AF-A0A812XBF2-F1
#
_cell.length_a   1.000
_cell.length_b   1.000
_cell.length_c   1.000
_cell.angle_alpha   90.00
_cell.angle_beta   90.00
_cell.angle_gamma   90.00
#
_symmetry.space_group_name_H-M   'P 1'
#
loop_
_entity.id
_entity.type
_entity.pdbx_description
1 polymer ?
#
loop_
_entity_poly.entity_id
_entity_poly.type
_entity_poly.pdbx_seq_one_letter_code
_entity_poly.pdbx_strand_id
1 'polypeptide(L)'
;MLILLSLFALAASQQIGTHEVEAHPEMALWTCDAGGCTKEMKSIVLDANWRWLHNGQYTNCYKDGDWDSTLCPDPVTCAANCHLEGNTEKQYKSTYGIKTIQDGVELGFVTTTKYGSNFGSRVYMLDDENTYKMFKLKNREFTLTAQMKKMPCGLNGAVYFVEMDADGGKARSGGTNVAGAKYGTGYCDAQCPHDMKFMNGKANVIGWNASHDPPIGDWGFCCAEMDIWEANSRATAYTPHPCSITGPYICEGIECGDNSKDERYDGVCDKDGCDYNHWRLGAEDYYGRGRKFTVNSKREVTVVTQFLTEGNTDDGDLIDIRRFYVQNGKVIPNSNISLAGLSGDSVTDSVCADMKTAFGDINDFARKGGLKAMGEALDRGMVLVMSLWDDSEANMLWLDSDYPLGKDPSIPGVNRGPCRTDTGKPAYLRNKYPRAEVQYSKVKVGTIGSTFGAVDDADDDEDDEYGDDRRLNEVLI
;
A
#
# COMPACT_ATOMS: atom_id res chain seq x y z
N MET A 1 18.54 -22.15 50.74
CA MET A 1 18.15 -22.32 49.32
C MET A 1 18.14 -20.93 48.71
N LEU A 2 19.26 -20.52 48.10
CA LEU A 2 19.38 -19.19 47.46
C LEU A 2 18.68 -19.24 46.11
N ILE A 3 17.68 -18.37 45.91
CA ILE A 3 17.03 -18.13 44.63
C ILE A 3 17.98 -17.23 43.83
N LEU A 4 18.64 -17.77 42.81
CA LEU A 4 19.36 -16.98 41.80
C LEU A 4 18.30 -16.32 40.91
N LEU A 5 18.09 -15.01 41.08
CA LEU A 5 17.41 -14.19 40.08
C LEU A 5 18.39 -14.00 38.91
N SER A 6 18.21 -14.77 37.84
CA SER A 6 18.80 -14.46 36.53
C SER A 6 18.08 -13.26 35.94
N LEU A 7 18.63 -12.06 36.16
CA LEU A 7 18.31 -10.87 35.36
C LEU A 7 18.76 -11.15 33.92
N PHE A 8 17.83 -11.57 33.06
CA PHE A 8 18.02 -11.45 31.62
C PHE A 8 18.01 -9.95 31.31
N ALA A 9 19.20 -9.37 31.11
CA ALA A 9 19.30 -8.10 30.41
C ALA A 9 18.76 -8.35 29.00
N LEU A 10 17.54 -7.86 28.72
CA LEU A 10 17.05 -7.75 27.35
C LEU A 10 18.01 -6.78 26.65
N ALA A 11 18.97 -7.34 25.90
CA ALA A 11 19.77 -6.53 24.99
C ALA A 11 18.80 -5.95 23.96
N ALA A 12 18.72 -4.62 23.87
CA ALA A 12 17.98 -3.97 22.81
C ALA A 12 18.49 -4.50 21.45
N SER A 13 17.59 -4.76 20.49
CA SER A 13 17.94 -5.23 19.15
C SER A 13 17.07 -4.56 18.10
N GLN A 14 17.71 -3.86 17.17
CA GLN A 14 17.22 -2.83 16.24
C GLN A 14 17.26 -1.44 16.88
N GLN A 15 18.41 -0.78 16.73
CA GLN A 15 18.76 0.46 17.42
C GLN A 15 18.31 1.72 16.66
N ILE A 16 18.39 2.87 17.33
CA ILE A 16 18.13 4.19 16.75
C ILE A 16 19.46 4.89 16.46
N GLY A 17 19.61 5.42 15.24
CA GLY A 17 20.72 6.28 14.85
C GLY A 17 20.63 7.65 15.51
N THR A 18 21.75 8.35 15.59
CA THR A 18 21.82 9.66 16.27
C THR A 18 22.51 10.73 15.43
N HIS A 19 22.83 10.44 14.17
CA HIS A 19 23.43 11.44 13.28
C HIS A 19 22.39 12.42 12.76
N GLU A 20 21.15 11.98 12.56
CA GLU A 20 20.06 12.82 12.06
C GLU A 20 18.83 12.70 12.96
N VAL A 21 18.18 13.82 13.25
CA VAL A 21 16.93 13.83 14.00
C VAL A 21 15.79 13.56 13.05
N GLU A 22 14.99 12.53 13.34
CA GLU A 22 13.76 12.23 12.61
C GLU A 22 12.76 13.39 12.70
N ALA A 23 12.36 13.94 11.56
CA ALA A 23 11.40 15.04 11.45
C ALA A 23 10.26 14.66 10.50
N HIS A 24 9.12 14.26 11.06
CA HIS A 24 7.96 13.77 10.32
C HIS A 24 7.24 14.90 9.55
N PRO A 25 7.03 14.79 8.22
CA PRO A 25 6.22 15.74 7.47
C PRO A 25 4.77 15.77 7.97
N GLU A 26 4.16 16.96 8.05
CA GLU A 26 2.77 17.10 8.49
C GLU A 26 1.77 16.72 7.39
N MET A 27 0.63 16.17 7.80
CA MET A 27 -0.51 15.86 6.92
C MET A 27 -1.83 16.00 7.69
N ALA A 28 -2.84 16.57 7.06
CA ALA A 28 -4.13 16.79 7.70
C ALA A 28 -5.04 15.55 7.66
N LEU A 29 -5.77 15.33 8.76
CA LEU A 29 -6.84 14.33 8.89
C LEU A 29 -8.12 15.02 9.35
N TRP A 30 -9.25 14.72 8.72
CA TRP A 30 -10.57 15.16 9.18
C TRP A 30 -11.33 14.00 9.79
N THR A 31 -11.89 14.20 10.98
CA THR A 31 -12.87 13.30 11.58
C THR A 31 -14.25 13.91 11.42
N CYS A 32 -15.17 13.19 10.77
CA CYS A 32 -16.48 13.70 10.38
C CYS A 32 -17.64 12.90 11.02
N ASP A 33 -18.73 13.60 11.29
CA ASP A 33 -20.01 13.03 11.67
C ASP A 33 -21.16 13.89 11.11
N ALA A 34 -22.41 13.64 11.55
CA ALA A 34 -23.58 14.41 11.12
C ALA A 34 -23.52 15.91 11.50
N GLY A 35 -22.67 16.29 12.46
CA GLY A 35 -22.45 17.67 12.91
C GLY A 35 -21.37 18.41 12.13
N GLY A 36 -20.58 17.73 11.28
CA GLY A 36 -19.54 18.31 10.45
C GLY A 36 -18.20 17.60 10.60
N CYS A 37 -17.11 18.24 10.17
CA CYS A 37 -15.76 17.68 10.23
C CYS A 37 -14.83 18.52 11.11
N THR A 38 -14.06 17.86 11.95
CA THR A 38 -12.95 18.46 12.71
C THR A 38 -11.63 18.13 12.05
N LYS A 39 -10.83 19.15 11.73
CA LYS A 39 -9.49 19.01 11.16
C LYS A 39 -8.44 18.87 12.26
N GLU A 40 -7.61 17.85 12.18
CA GLU A 40 -6.41 17.67 13.00
C GLU A 40 -5.18 17.59 12.10
N MET A 41 -4.08 18.23 12.53
CA MET A 41 -2.78 18.01 11.89
C MET A 41 -2.13 16.79 12.50
N LYS A 42 -1.88 15.79 11.67
CA LYS A 42 -1.11 14.58 11.96
C LYS A 42 0.25 14.70 11.28
N SER A 43 1.05 13.65 11.34
CA SER A 43 2.29 13.55 10.59
C SER A 43 2.36 12.21 9.85
N ILE A 44 3.30 12.11 8.92
CA ILE A 44 3.62 10.88 8.21
C ILE A 44 5.07 10.46 8.47
N VAL A 45 5.33 9.17 8.39
CA VAL A 45 6.66 8.60 8.61
C VAL A 45 7.04 7.64 7.49
N LEU A 46 8.28 7.72 7.03
CA LEU A 46 8.86 6.81 6.04
C LEU A 46 9.09 5.42 6.64
N ASP A 47 8.72 4.39 5.88
CA ASP A 47 8.99 2.98 6.17
C ASP A 47 10.49 2.71 6.44
N ALA A 48 10.75 1.85 7.42
CA ALA A 48 12.10 1.53 7.87
C ALA A 48 13.02 0.93 6.78
N ASN A 49 12.47 0.26 5.77
CA ASN A 49 13.21 -0.38 4.69
C ASN A 49 13.96 0.64 3.82
N TRP A 50 13.49 1.89 3.74
CA TRP A 50 14.15 2.97 3.00
C TRP A 50 15.26 3.66 3.78
N ARG A 51 15.34 3.45 5.10
CA ARG A 51 16.26 4.19 5.96
C ARG A 51 17.69 3.70 5.81
N TRP A 52 18.62 4.63 6.00
CA TRP A 52 20.02 4.26 6.16
C TRP A 52 20.19 3.42 7.43
N LEU A 53 20.89 2.29 7.27
CA LEU A 53 21.18 1.35 8.35
C LEU A 53 22.69 1.24 8.56
N HIS A 54 23.15 1.55 9.77
CA HIS A 54 24.57 1.67 10.08
C HIS A 54 24.92 1.16 11.47
N ASN A 55 26.20 0.96 11.76
CA ASN A 55 26.69 0.41 13.02
C ASN A 55 26.72 1.40 14.21
N GLY A 56 25.87 2.44 14.19
CA GLY A 56 25.95 3.57 15.13
C GLY A 56 27.07 4.57 14.85
N GLN A 57 28.01 4.24 13.96
CA GLN A 57 28.97 5.16 13.35
C GLN A 57 28.59 5.39 11.89
N TYR A 58 29.52 5.31 10.94
CA TYR A 58 29.28 5.54 9.51
C TYR A 58 29.45 4.28 8.65
N THR A 59 29.65 3.11 9.27
CA THR A 59 29.76 1.85 8.51
C THR A 59 28.37 1.29 8.26
N ASN A 60 28.04 1.03 7.00
CA ASN A 60 26.74 0.49 6.61
C ASN A 60 26.59 -0.94 7.11
N CYS A 61 25.44 -1.24 7.71
CA CYS A 61 25.02 -2.63 7.94
C CYS A 61 24.38 -3.25 6.69
N TYR A 62 23.78 -2.41 5.84
CA TYR A 62 23.13 -2.82 4.61
C TYR A 62 23.51 -1.86 3.48
N LYS A 63 24.02 -2.39 2.37
CA LYS A 63 24.48 -1.59 1.23
C LYS A 63 24.35 -2.38 -0.06
N ASP A 64 23.94 -1.71 -1.14
CA ASP A 64 23.89 -2.29 -2.50
C ASP A 64 23.10 -3.60 -2.57
N GLY A 65 22.05 -3.73 -1.74
CA GLY A 65 21.19 -4.91 -1.71
C GLY A 65 21.60 -6.01 -0.73
N ASP A 66 22.69 -5.85 0.02
CA ASP A 66 23.26 -6.92 0.86
C ASP A 66 23.64 -6.47 2.27
N TRP A 67 23.70 -7.44 3.19
CA TRP A 67 24.08 -7.24 4.60
C TRP A 67 25.60 -7.37 4.79
N ASP A 68 26.16 -6.56 5.69
CA ASP A 68 27.55 -6.75 6.11
C ASP A 68 27.67 -8.00 7.00
N SER A 69 28.33 -9.05 6.51
CA SER A 69 28.42 -10.34 7.22
C SER A 69 29.16 -10.29 8.57
N THR A 70 29.97 -9.25 8.82
CA THR A 70 30.67 -9.07 10.09
C THR A 70 29.77 -8.43 11.13
N LEU A 71 28.99 -7.43 10.71
CA LEU A 71 28.01 -6.75 11.57
C LEU A 71 26.73 -7.57 11.73
N CYS A 72 26.36 -8.36 10.73
CA CYS A 72 25.12 -9.11 10.62
C CYS A 72 25.33 -10.61 10.40
N PRO A 73 26.01 -11.33 11.31
CA PRO A 73 26.20 -12.78 11.18
C PRO A 73 24.93 -13.59 11.50
N ASP A 74 24.00 -13.00 12.26
CA ASP A 74 22.72 -13.61 12.64
C ASP A 74 21.66 -12.53 12.94
N PRO A 75 20.36 -12.86 12.94
CA PRO A 75 19.27 -11.90 13.11
C PRO A 75 19.34 -11.01 14.36
N VAL A 76 19.79 -11.57 15.48
CA VAL A 76 19.81 -10.88 16.77
C VAL A 76 21.04 -9.99 16.87
N THR A 77 22.21 -10.51 16.50
CA THR A 77 23.46 -9.73 16.48
C THR A 77 23.37 -8.58 15.48
N CYS A 78 22.82 -8.83 14.28
CA CYS A 78 22.61 -7.78 13.29
C CYS A 78 21.72 -6.65 13.85
N ALA A 79 20.58 -7.02 14.43
CA ALA A 79 19.68 -6.04 15.04
C ALA A 79 20.37 -5.28 16.19
N ALA A 80 21.14 -5.95 17.05
CA ALA A 80 21.89 -5.27 18.12
C ALA A 80 22.95 -4.29 17.60
N ASN A 81 23.61 -4.61 16.47
CA ASN A 81 24.68 -3.80 15.90
C ASN A 81 24.18 -2.64 15.04
N CYS A 82 22.96 -2.72 14.51
CA CYS A 82 22.48 -1.84 13.45
C CYS A 82 21.43 -0.84 13.91
N HIS A 83 21.61 0.40 13.45
CA HIS A 83 20.87 1.59 13.85
C HIS A 83 20.10 2.14 12.64
N LEU A 84 18.79 2.30 12.80
CA LEU A 84 17.94 3.02 11.84
C LEU A 84 18.12 4.52 12.03
N GLU A 85 18.59 5.21 11.00
CA GLU A 85 18.83 6.66 11.08
C GLU A 85 17.54 7.47 10.87
N GLY A 86 17.51 8.66 11.48
CA GLY A 86 16.49 9.66 11.23
C GLY A 86 16.62 10.30 9.85
N ASN A 87 15.54 10.94 9.40
CA ASN A 87 15.52 11.77 8.22
C ASN A 87 15.00 13.15 8.59
N THR A 88 15.79 14.17 8.28
CA THR A 88 15.35 15.56 8.36
C THR A 88 14.25 15.85 7.33
N GLU A 89 13.44 16.88 7.55
CA GLU A 89 12.42 17.34 6.60
C GLU A 89 13.00 17.58 5.18
N LYS A 90 14.23 18.10 5.14
CA LYS A 90 14.96 18.29 3.87
C LYS A 90 15.26 16.95 3.19
N GLN A 91 15.65 15.92 3.93
CA GLN A 91 15.96 14.60 3.38
C GLN A 91 14.69 13.87 2.90
N TYR A 92 13.55 14.01 3.59
CA TYR A 92 12.25 13.56 3.07
C TYR A 92 12.04 14.01 1.63
N LYS A 93 12.27 15.31 1.35
CA LYS A 93 12.16 15.88 0.01
C LYS A 93 13.32 15.50 -0.93
N SER A 94 14.57 15.69 -0.50
CA SER A 94 15.73 15.60 -1.40
C SER A 94 16.19 14.19 -1.68
N THR A 95 15.97 13.27 -0.72
CA THR A 95 16.41 11.88 -0.80
C THR A 95 15.29 10.97 -1.25
N TYR A 96 14.06 11.18 -0.76
CA TYR A 96 12.94 10.25 -0.99
C TYR A 96 11.79 10.82 -1.82
N GLY A 97 11.85 12.10 -2.20
CA GLY A 97 10.83 12.70 -3.05
C GLY A 97 9.49 12.95 -2.36
N ILE A 98 9.47 12.90 -1.02
CA ILE A 98 8.28 13.09 -0.19
C ILE A 98 8.15 14.57 0.15
N LYS A 99 7.04 15.20 -0.24
CA LYS A 99 6.81 16.63 -0.02
C LYS A 99 5.44 16.85 0.61
N THR A 100 5.38 17.66 1.66
CA THR A 100 4.11 18.20 2.12
C THR A 100 3.51 19.12 1.06
N ILE A 101 2.24 18.93 0.78
CA ILE A 101 1.42 19.83 -0.04
C ILE A 101 0.28 20.36 0.83
N GLN A 102 -0.54 21.25 0.29
CA GLN A 102 -1.72 21.70 1.01
C GLN A 102 -2.60 20.49 1.38
N ASP A 103 -2.86 20.32 2.67
CA ASP A 103 -3.76 19.29 3.20
C ASP A 103 -3.38 17.85 2.82
N GLY A 104 -2.10 17.59 2.50
CA GLY A 104 -1.69 16.30 1.93
C GLY A 104 -0.20 16.09 1.75
N VAL A 105 0.13 15.05 0.97
CA VAL A 105 1.49 14.67 0.59
C VAL A 105 1.60 14.41 -0.93
N GLU A 106 2.75 14.76 -1.51
CA GLU A 106 3.21 14.32 -2.83
C GLU A 106 4.34 13.31 -2.67
N LEU A 107 4.25 12.18 -3.37
CA LEU A 107 5.29 11.15 -3.45
C LEU A 107 5.85 11.14 -4.87
N GLY A 108 7.14 11.42 -5.02
CA GLY A 108 7.86 11.33 -6.30
C GLY A 108 8.45 9.94 -6.54
N PHE A 109 8.50 9.52 -7.81
CA PHE A 109 9.00 8.19 -8.16
C PHE A 109 10.51 8.05 -8.07
N VAL A 110 11.28 8.94 -8.69
CA VAL A 110 12.74 8.83 -8.70
C VAL A 110 13.37 10.07 -8.12
N THR A 111 14.25 9.88 -7.14
CA THR A 111 15.12 10.91 -6.60
C THR A 111 16.57 10.47 -6.71
N THR A 112 17.44 11.35 -7.20
CA THR A 112 18.86 11.04 -7.37
C THR A 112 19.69 11.95 -6.47
N THR A 113 20.51 11.34 -5.64
CA THR A 113 21.47 12.03 -4.77
C THR A 113 22.90 11.71 -5.22
N LYS A 114 23.89 12.35 -4.60
CA LYS A 114 25.30 12.00 -4.82
C LYS A 114 25.69 10.59 -4.34
N TYR A 115 24.82 9.92 -3.59
CA TYR A 115 25.04 8.59 -3.03
C TYR A 115 24.30 7.47 -3.77
N GLY A 116 23.46 7.81 -4.77
CA GLY A 116 22.65 6.86 -5.50
C GLY A 116 21.25 7.39 -5.78
N SER A 117 20.44 6.55 -6.41
CA SER A 117 19.04 6.82 -6.72
C SER A 117 18.12 6.07 -5.76
N ASN A 118 17.05 6.74 -5.35
CA ASN A 118 15.91 6.17 -4.65
C ASN A 118 14.75 5.99 -5.64
N PHE A 119 14.03 4.88 -5.48
CA PHE A 119 12.86 4.52 -6.29
C PHE A 119 11.67 4.29 -5.37
N GLY A 120 10.59 5.03 -5.60
CA GLY A 120 9.38 4.94 -4.81
C GLY A 120 9.55 5.33 -3.34
N SER A 121 8.46 5.16 -2.60
CA SER A 121 8.39 5.35 -1.16
C SER A 121 7.13 4.73 -0.58
N ARG A 122 7.18 4.36 0.70
CA ARG A 122 6.01 3.94 1.49
C ARG A 122 5.99 4.73 2.81
N VAL A 123 4.86 5.34 3.13
CA VAL A 123 4.68 6.17 4.33
C VAL A 123 3.44 5.78 5.11
N TYR A 124 3.48 6.00 6.42
CA TYR A 124 2.40 5.72 7.36
C TYR A 124 1.90 6.99 8.03
N MET A 125 0.61 7.08 8.32
CA MET A 125 0.07 8.16 9.15
C MET A 125 0.30 7.87 10.65
N LEU A 126 0.83 8.86 11.36
CA LEU A 126 1.05 8.84 12.81
C LEU A 126 -0.12 9.52 13.55
N ASP A 127 -0.51 9.00 14.72
CA ASP A 127 -1.42 9.70 15.65
C ASP A 127 -0.64 10.67 16.54
N ASP A 128 0.55 10.25 16.96
CA ASP A 128 1.57 11.01 17.66
C ASP A 128 2.99 10.56 17.24
N GLU A 129 4.04 11.16 17.81
CA GLU A 129 5.44 10.88 17.45
C GLU A 129 5.84 9.39 17.54
N ASN A 130 5.15 8.58 18.36
CA ASN A 130 5.55 7.21 18.68
C ASN A 130 4.50 6.16 18.31
N THR A 131 3.33 6.54 17.79
CA THR A 131 2.26 5.61 17.45
C THR A 131 1.60 5.95 16.10
N TYR A 132 1.31 4.92 15.33
CA TYR A 132 0.52 5.04 14.11
C TYR A 132 -0.93 5.40 14.41
N LYS A 133 -1.56 6.09 13.46
CA LYS A 133 -3.00 6.28 13.50
C LYS A 133 -3.70 4.97 13.19
N MET A 134 -4.35 4.41 14.21
CA MET A 134 -5.20 3.23 14.07
C MET A 134 -6.60 3.65 13.61
N PHE A 135 -6.98 3.25 12.40
CA PHE A 135 -8.30 3.48 11.83
C PHE A 135 -9.20 2.27 12.06
N LYS A 136 -10.31 2.49 12.76
CA LYS A 136 -11.37 1.48 12.92
C LYS A 136 -12.48 1.78 11.92
N LEU A 137 -12.61 0.92 10.91
CA LEU A 137 -13.32 1.28 9.69
C LEU A 137 -14.69 0.61 9.53
N LYS A 138 -15.04 -0.39 10.34
CA LYS A 138 -16.40 -0.95 10.35
C LYS A 138 -17.45 0.13 10.60
N ASN A 139 -18.50 0.14 9.79
CA ASN A 139 -19.58 1.13 9.85
C ASN A 139 -19.07 2.58 9.75
N ARG A 140 -17.98 2.77 8.99
CA ARG A 140 -17.38 4.08 8.71
C ARG A 140 -17.19 4.28 7.21
N GLU A 141 -16.94 5.53 6.88
CA GLU A 141 -16.56 5.99 5.55
C GLU A 141 -15.16 6.57 5.63
N PHE A 142 -14.30 6.17 4.69
CA PHE A 142 -12.98 6.72 4.48
C PHE A 142 -12.92 7.39 3.11
N THR A 143 -12.37 8.60 3.08
CA THR A 143 -12.28 9.42 1.88
C THR A 143 -10.91 10.05 1.74
N LEU A 144 -10.40 10.11 0.51
CA LEU A 144 -9.23 10.90 0.17
C LEU A 144 -9.41 11.58 -1.19
N THR A 145 -8.65 12.64 -1.44
CA THR A 145 -8.48 13.18 -2.79
C THR A 145 -7.15 12.69 -3.35
N ALA A 146 -7.18 12.13 -4.56
CA ALA A 146 -6.02 11.62 -5.26
C ALA A 146 -5.81 12.38 -6.57
N GLN A 147 -4.55 12.70 -6.89
CA GLN A 147 -4.14 13.24 -8.19
C GLN A 147 -3.23 12.23 -8.89
N MET A 148 -3.71 11.70 -10.01
CA MET A 148 -3.06 10.61 -10.76
C MET A 148 -2.50 11.08 -12.10
N LYS A 149 -2.62 12.37 -12.46
CA LYS A 149 -2.26 12.89 -13.80
C LYS A 149 -0.87 12.46 -14.29
N LYS A 150 0.11 12.36 -13.39
CA LYS A 150 1.51 12.02 -13.69
C LYS A 150 1.85 10.53 -13.46
N MET A 151 0.86 9.67 -13.23
CA MET A 151 1.03 8.23 -13.03
C MET A 151 0.80 7.47 -14.35
N PRO A 152 1.86 7.00 -15.04
CA PRO A 152 1.77 6.22 -16.29
C PRO A 152 1.35 4.77 -16.03
N CYS A 153 1.17 4.00 -17.10
CA CYS A 153 1.15 2.54 -17.04
C CYS A 153 2.40 2.01 -16.33
N GLY A 154 2.27 0.91 -15.58
CA GLY A 154 3.40 0.26 -14.91
C GLY A 154 3.74 0.79 -13.52
N LEU A 155 3.24 1.97 -13.14
CA LEU A 155 3.39 2.50 -11.79
C LEU A 155 2.09 2.33 -11.02
N ASN A 156 2.21 2.29 -9.70
CA ASN A 156 1.10 2.25 -8.79
C ASN A 156 1.30 3.27 -7.67
N GLY A 157 0.35 4.19 -7.54
CA GLY A 157 0.20 5.02 -6.38
C GLY A 157 -0.86 4.41 -5.48
N ALA A 158 -0.43 3.67 -4.46
CA ALA A 158 -1.34 2.93 -3.60
C ALA A 158 -1.71 3.67 -2.31
N VAL A 159 -2.99 3.57 -1.91
CA VAL A 159 -3.48 3.93 -0.58
C VAL A 159 -4.27 2.76 -0.01
N TYR A 160 -3.86 2.30 1.16
CA TYR A 160 -4.35 1.05 1.71
C TYR A 160 -4.19 1.02 3.23
N PHE A 161 -4.77 0.00 3.86
CA PHE A 161 -4.70 -0.23 5.28
C PHE A 161 -4.11 -1.59 5.56
N VAL A 162 -3.20 -1.68 6.53
CA VAL A 162 -2.61 -2.96 6.98
C VAL A 162 -2.75 -3.12 8.49
N GLU A 163 -2.90 -4.36 8.95
CA GLU A 163 -3.07 -4.69 10.37
C GLU A 163 -1.74 -4.67 11.15
N MET A 164 -0.99 -3.56 11.05
CA MET A 164 0.23 -3.31 11.82
C MET A 164 -0.07 -2.99 13.28
N ASP A 165 0.88 -3.28 14.18
CA ASP A 165 0.82 -2.81 15.57
C ASP A 165 1.00 -1.29 15.65
N ALA A 166 0.20 -0.62 16.49
CA ALA A 166 0.23 0.84 16.64
C ALA A 166 1.62 1.40 16.99
N ASP A 167 2.42 0.67 17.75
CA ASP A 167 3.77 1.10 18.16
C ASP A 167 4.88 0.66 17.17
N GLY A 168 4.52 0.07 16.03
CA GLY A 168 5.46 -0.48 15.05
C GLY A 168 6.15 -1.76 15.50
N GLY A 169 5.56 -2.50 16.45
CA GLY A 169 6.03 -3.79 16.93
C GLY A 169 6.99 -3.70 18.12
N LYS A 170 7.05 -2.57 18.83
CA LYS A 170 7.91 -2.44 20.03
C LYS A 170 7.47 -3.42 21.11
N ALA A 171 6.18 -3.41 21.47
CA ALA A 171 5.62 -4.33 22.46
C ALA A 171 5.72 -5.78 21.99
N ARG A 172 5.39 -6.06 20.72
CA ARG A 172 5.44 -7.41 20.14
C ARG A 172 6.84 -8.02 20.18
N SER A 173 7.88 -7.20 19.97
CA SER A 173 9.27 -7.63 20.05
C SER A 173 9.78 -7.87 21.49
N GLY A 174 8.96 -7.63 22.53
CA GLY A 174 9.40 -7.65 23.92
C GLY A 174 10.33 -6.47 24.24
N GLY A 175 10.23 -5.37 23.49
CA GLY A 175 11.05 -4.17 23.65
C GLY A 175 12.40 -4.21 22.97
N THR A 176 12.72 -5.26 22.19
CA THR A 176 13.98 -5.30 21.47
C THR A 176 14.01 -4.27 20.34
N ASN A 177 12.93 -4.15 19.55
CA ASN A 177 12.72 -3.02 18.66
C ASN A 177 12.55 -1.75 19.50
N VAL A 178 13.58 -0.92 19.54
CA VAL A 178 13.51 0.37 20.25
C VAL A 178 13.07 1.52 19.34
N ALA A 179 13.13 1.34 18.03
CA ALA A 179 12.82 2.34 17.00
C ALA A 179 11.29 2.58 16.88
N GLY A 180 10.51 1.53 16.62
CA GLY A 180 9.05 1.58 16.55
C GLY A 180 8.45 2.47 15.45
N ALA A 181 7.19 2.84 15.63
CA ALA A 181 6.42 3.65 14.67
C ALA A 181 7.09 4.99 14.33
N LYS A 182 7.83 5.59 15.28
CA LYS A 182 8.64 6.80 15.04
C LYS A 182 9.59 6.66 13.85
N TYR A 183 10.08 5.45 13.58
CA TYR A 183 10.98 5.14 12.47
C TYR A 183 10.34 4.21 11.42
N GLY A 184 9.01 4.11 11.38
CA GLY A 184 8.31 3.38 10.33
C GLY A 184 8.52 1.85 10.37
N THR A 185 8.71 1.25 11.55
CA THR A 185 8.90 -0.21 11.66
C THR A 185 7.57 -0.97 11.70
N GLY A 186 7.64 -2.28 11.44
CA GLY A 186 6.54 -3.21 11.69
C GLY A 186 5.64 -3.50 10.49
N TYR A 187 6.03 -3.08 9.29
CA TYR A 187 5.23 -3.30 8.08
C TYR A 187 5.06 -4.77 7.76
N CYS A 188 3.82 -5.13 7.49
CA CYS A 188 3.34 -6.41 7.01
C CYS A 188 2.20 -6.12 6.03
N ASP A 189 1.89 -7.08 5.16
CA ASP A 189 0.71 -7.00 4.29
C ASP A 189 0.26 -8.42 3.89
N ALA A 190 -0.75 -8.54 3.02
CA ALA A 190 -1.32 -9.84 2.67
C ALA A 190 -0.47 -10.64 1.67
N GLN A 191 0.56 -10.02 1.07
CA GLN A 191 1.53 -10.70 0.22
C GLN A 191 2.60 -11.42 1.04
N CYS A 192 2.65 -11.22 2.36
CA CYS A 192 3.66 -11.79 3.26
C CYS A 192 5.10 -11.43 2.83
N PRO A 193 5.45 -10.14 2.66
CA PRO A 193 6.69 -9.69 2.04
C PRO A 193 7.94 -10.20 2.73
N HIS A 194 8.87 -10.69 1.91
CA HIS A 194 10.19 -11.19 2.35
C HIS A 194 11.31 -10.14 2.27
N ASP A 195 11.04 -8.98 1.68
CA ASP A 195 12.00 -7.90 1.46
C ASP A 195 12.17 -6.97 2.67
N MET A 196 11.41 -7.21 3.74
CA MET A 196 11.52 -6.44 4.97
C MET A 196 12.82 -6.77 5.70
N LYS A 197 13.68 -5.76 5.86
CA LYS A 197 14.96 -5.89 6.58
C LYS A 197 14.81 -6.25 8.06
N PHE A 198 13.72 -5.83 8.70
CA PHE A 198 13.48 -6.09 10.12
C PHE A 198 12.03 -6.50 10.39
N MET A 199 11.87 -7.55 11.20
CA MET A 199 10.57 -8.04 11.68
C MET A 199 10.69 -8.38 13.17
N ASN A 200 9.77 -7.88 14.00
CA ASN A 200 9.77 -8.09 15.46
C ASN A 200 11.14 -7.89 16.16
N GLY A 201 11.88 -6.84 15.78
CA GLY A 201 13.18 -6.50 16.38
C GLY A 201 14.34 -7.42 15.97
N LYS A 202 14.17 -8.24 14.93
CA LYS A 202 15.21 -9.11 14.36
C LYS A 202 15.45 -8.75 12.90
N ALA A 203 16.70 -8.87 12.46
CA ALA A 203 17.05 -8.64 11.07
C ALA A 203 16.73 -9.87 10.21
N ASN A 204 16.18 -9.67 9.01
CA ASN A 204 15.91 -10.75 8.05
C ASN A 204 17.19 -11.08 7.26
N VAL A 205 18.17 -11.69 7.92
CA VAL A 205 19.49 -12.00 7.31
C VAL A 205 19.63 -13.45 6.87
N ILE A 206 18.74 -14.33 7.34
CA ILE A 206 18.79 -15.76 7.02
C ILE A 206 18.29 -15.95 5.58
N GLY A 207 19.08 -16.67 4.77
CA GLY A 207 18.76 -16.94 3.37
C GLY A 207 18.75 -15.70 2.47
N TRP A 208 19.31 -14.56 2.92
CA TRP A 208 19.24 -13.31 2.17
C TRP A 208 19.80 -13.45 0.75
N ASN A 209 18.95 -13.19 -0.25
CA ASN A 209 19.26 -13.27 -1.66
C ASN A 209 19.38 -11.87 -2.26
N ALA A 210 20.58 -11.31 -2.22
CA ALA A 210 20.90 -10.01 -2.83
C ALA A 210 20.74 -9.97 -4.36
N SER A 211 20.59 -11.12 -5.04
CA SER A 211 20.37 -11.19 -6.49
C SER A 211 18.88 -11.16 -6.89
N HIS A 212 17.96 -11.26 -5.93
CA HIS A 212 16.54 -11.03 -6.17
C HIS A 212 16.24 -9.51 -6.28
N ASP A 213 15.18 -9.12 -6.98
CA ASP A 213 14.74 -7.71 -7.09
C ASP A 213 13.27 -7.59 -6.64
N PRO A 214 12.99 -6.98 -5.47
CA PRO A 214 13.96 -6.51 -4.47
C PRO A 214 14.67 -7.66 -3.75
N PRO A 215 15.82 -7.46 -3.09
CA PRO A 215 16.44 -8.49 -2.25
C PRO A 215 15.50 -9.00 -1.14
N ILE A 216 15.53 -10.31 -0.89
CA ILE A 216 14.61 -11.00 0.04
C ILE A 216 15.35 -11.93 1.01
N GLY A 217 14.79 -12.15 2.19
CA GLY A 217 15.23 -13.18 3.15
C GLY A 217 14.24 -14.35 3.25
N ASP A 218 14.56 -15.32 4.09
CA ASP A 218 13.71 -16.52 4.26
C ASP A 218 12.38 -16.23 4.97
N TRP A 219 12.35 -15.22 5.84
CA TRP A 219 11.14 -14.83 6.56
C TRP A 219 10.28 -13.88 5.72
N GLY A 220 8.96 -14.08 5.78
CA GLY A 220 7.95 -13.14 5.31
C GLY A 220 7.18 -12.52 6.48
N PHE A 221 6.54 -11.36 6.27
CA PHE A 221 5.72 -10.71 7.31
C PHE A 221 4.29 -10.49 6.86
N CYS A 222 3.38 -11.34 7.33
CA CYS A 222 1.97 -11.37 6.94
C CYS A 222 1.09 -10.53 7.87
N CYS A 223 0.08 -9.85 7.31
CA CYS A 223 -1.11 -9.42 8.03
C CYS A 223 -2.26 -9.08 7.07
N ALA A 224 -3.48 -8.89 7.58
CA ALA A 224 -4.61 -8.50 6.75
C ALA A 224 -4.38 -7.11 6.11
N GLU A 225 -4.91 -6.95 4.91
CA GLU A 225 -4.74 -5.75 4.08
C GLU A 225 -6.06 -5.34 3.43
N MET A 226 -6.31 -4.04 3.35
CA MET A 226 -7.46 -3.47 2.69
C MET A 226 -7.00 -2.36 1.75
N ASP A 227 -6.98 -2.66 0.45
CA ASP A 227 -6.60 -1.73 -0.59
C ASP A 227 -7.75 -0.81 -0.92
N ILE A 228 -7.60 0.45 -0.53
CA ILE A 228 -8.58 1.50 -0.85
C ILE A 228 -8.40 1.92 -2.30
N TRP A 229 -7.16 2.05 -2.74
CA TRP A 229 -6.85 2.66 -4.02
C TRP A 229 -5.50 2.16 -4.52
N GLU A 230 -5.54 1.16 -5.38
CA GLU A 230 -4.42 0.75 -6.22
C GLU A 230 -4.64 1.38 -7.58
N ALA A 231 -3.75 2.27 -8.05
CA ALA A 231 -4.03 2.97 -9.30
C ALA A 231 -2.82 3.61 -9.98
N ASN A 232 -3.01 3.81 -11.27
CA ASN A 232 -2.39 4.90 -12.01
C ASN A 232 -3.45 5.67 -12.80
N SER A 233 -3.07 6.49 -13.77
CA SER A 233 -4.05 7.23 -14.55
C SER A 233 -4.87 6.38 -15.53
N ARG A 234 -4.57 5.08 -15.70
CA ARG A 234 -5.24 4.21 -16.68
C ARG A 234 -6.21 3.22 -16.05
N ALA A 235 -5.88 2.67 -14.90
CA ALA A 235 -6.69 1.69 -14.20
C ALA A 235 -6.65 1.95 -12.68
N THR A 236 -7.66 1.42 -11.99
CA THR A 236 -7.71 1.40 -10.53
C THR A 236 -8.46 0.17 -10.03
N ALA A 237 -8.08 -0.31 -8.85
CA ALA A 237 -8.74 -1.36 -8.10
C ALA A 237 -8.87 -0.98 -6.61
N TYR A 238 -9.83 -1.63 -5.94
CA TYR A 238 -9.90 -1.69 -4.48
C TYR A 238 -10.22 -3.12 -4.06
N THR A 239 -9.54 -3.60 -3.02
CA THR A 239 -9.40 -5.04 -2.78
C THR A 239 -9.26 -5.34 -1.28
N PRO A 240 -10.17 -6.09 -0.65
CA PRO A 240 -9.95 -6.66 0.67
C PRO A 240 -9.14 -7.96 0.57
N HIS A 241 -8.15 -8.09 1.46
CA HIS A 241 -7.27 -9.25 1.60
C HIS A 241 -7.30 -9.77 3.04
N PRO A 242 -8.23 -10.68 3.37
CA PRO A 242 -8.29 -11.30 4.69
C PRO A 242 -7.16 -12.33 4.86
N CYS A 243 -6.77 -12.55 6.11
CA CYS A 243 -5.83 -13.61 6.50
C CYS A 243 -6.43 -14.48 7.61
N SER A 244 -6.00 -15.74 7.69
CA SER A 244 -6.41 -16.67 8.76
C SER A 244 -5.64 -16.48 10.08
N ILE A 245 -4.94 -15.36 10.22
CA ILE A 245 -4.12 -14.95 11.37
C ILE A 245 -4.68 -13.64 11.94
N THR A 246 -4.19 -13.21 13.10
CA THR A 246 -4.54 -11.92 13.71
C THR A 246 -3.30 -11.05 13.87
N GLY A 247 -3.32 -9.88 13.25
CA GLY A 247 -2.23 -8.92 13.30
C GLY A 247 -0.94 -9.43 12.64
N PRO A 248 0.19 -8.76 12.91
CA PRO A 248 1.46 -9.09 12.27
C PRO A 248 2.00 -10.47 12.66
N TYR A 249 2.35 -11.28 11.65
CA TYR A 249 2.81 -12.66 11.79
C TYR A 249 4.03 -12.94 10.91
N ILE A 250 5.14 -13.35 11.51
CA ILE A 250 6.30 -13.83 10.75
C ILE A 250 5.99 -15.24 10.27
N CYS A 251 6.02 -15.45 8.97
CA CYS A 251 5.82 -16.74 8.33
C CYS A 251 7.17 -17.35 7.90
N GLU A 252 7.20 -18.68 7.78
CA GLU A 252 8.31 -19.41 7.17
C GLU A 252 7.76 -20.53 6.27
N GLY A 253 8.44 -20.78 5.15
CA GLY A 253 8.04 -21.83 4.21
C GLY A 253 6.63 -21.63 3.65
N ILE A 254 5.85 -22.70 3.58
CA ILE A 254 4.53 -22.71 2.93
C ILE A 254 3.53 -21.71 3.54
N GLU A 255 3.70 -21.32 4.81
CA GLU A 255 2.83 -20.35 5.47
C GLU A 255 2.92 -18.95 4.82
N CYS A 256 4.02 -18.63 4.14
CA CYS A 256 4.18 -17.38 3.39
C CYS A 256 3.48 -17.38 2.03
N GLY A 257 3.13 -18.55 1.50
CA GLY A 257 2.49 -18.70 0.20
C GLY A 257 3.34 -18.18 -0.96
N ASP A 258 4.59 -18.62 -1.07
CA ASP A 258 5.55 -18.10 -2.04
C ASP A 258 5.13 -18.38 -3.50
N ASN A 259 4.98 -17.32 -4.30
CA ASN A 259 4.65 -17.45 -5.73
C ASN A 259 5.71 -18.28 -6.49
N SER A 260 6.99 -18.13 -6.12
CA SER A 260 8.11 -18.85 -6.75
C SER A 260 8.10 -20.36 -6.51
N LYS A 261 7.31 -20.83 -5.52
CA LYS A 261 7.15 -22.25 -5.17
C LYS A 261 5.77 -22.80 -5.55
N ASP A 262 4.94 -22.00 -6.23
CA ASP A 262 3.54 -22.34 -6.55
C ASP A 262 2.66 -22.53 -5.30
N GLU A 263 2.97 -21.80 -4.21
CA GLU A 263 2.31 -21.92 -2.91
C GLU A 263 1.32 -20.77 -2.64
N ARG A 264 1.03 -19.93 -3.65
CA ARG A 264 0.24 -18.68 -3.53
C ARG A 264 -1.06 -18.82 -2.72
N TYR A 265 -1.69 -19.99 -2.78
CA TYR A 265 -2.99 -20.29 -2.16
C TYR A 265 -2.90 -21.24 -0.95
N ASP A 266 -1.69 -21.48 -0.47
CA ASP A 266 -1.39 -22.37 0.66
C ASP A 266 -0.91 -21.61 1.91
N GLY A 267 -0.52 -20.34 1.74
CA GLY A 267 -0.11 -19.45 2.82
C GLY A 267 -1.26 -19.00 3.73
N VAL A 268 -0.97 -18.16 4.72
CA VAL A 268 -1.95 -17.70 5.72
C VAL A 268 -2.85 -16.56 5.25
N CYS A 269 -2.45 -15.83 4.21
CA CYS A 269 -3.17 -14.67 3.67
C CYS A 269 -3.72 -14.93 2.27
N ASP A 270 -4.84 -14.29 1.94
CA ASP A 270 -5.36 -14.24 0.58
C ASP A 270 -4.55 -13.22 -0.24
N LYS A 271 -3.62 -13.72 -1.07
CA LYS A 271 -2.77 -12.87 -1.92
C LYS A 271 -3.51 -12.24 -3.10
N ASP A 272 -4.61 -12.84 -3.56
CA ASP A 272 -5.38 -12.30 -4.71
C ASP A 272 -6.37 -11.25 -4.26
N GLY A 273 -7.01 -11.46 -3.10
CA GLY A 273 -8.09 -10.62 -2.62
C GLY A 273 -9.38 -10.79 -3.43
N CYS A 274 -10.35 -9.93 -3.14
CA CYS A 274 -11.56 -9.75 -3.96
C CYS A 274 -11.58 -8.37 -4.63
N ASP A 275 -10.90 -8.25 -5.77
CA ASP A 275 -10.65 -6.98 -6.42
C ASP A 275 -11.86 -6.44 -7.18
N TYR A 276 -12.09 -5.13 -7.10
CA TYR A 276 -13.03 -4.43 -7.95
C TYR A 276 -12.30 -3.42 -8.84
N ASN A 277 -11.90 -3.87 -10.02
CA ASN A 277 -11.33 -3.03 -11.08
C ASN A 277 -12.40 -2.77 -12.16
N HIS A 278 -12.76 -1.50 -12.38
CA HIS A 278 -13.81 -1.10 -13.33
C HIS A 278 -13.58 -1.68 -14.74
N TRP A 279 -12.34 -1.63 -15.21
CA TRP A 279 -11.97 -2.11 -16.53
C TRP A 279 -12.04 -3.64 -16.61
N ARG A 280 -11.46 -4.34 -15.62
CA ARG A 280 -11.54 -5.81 -15.51
C ARG A 280 -12.98 -6.32 -15.49
N LEU A 281 -13.89 -5.51 -14.94
CA LEU A 281 -15.31 -5.77 -14.83
C LEU A 281 -16.13 -5.27 -16.03
N GLY A 282 -15.48 -4.91 -17.14
CA GLY A 282 -16.10 -4.57 -18.43
C GLY A 282 -16.54 -3.12 -18.59
N ALA A 283 -16.33 -2.26 -17.59
CA ALA A 283 -16.66 -0.84 -17.66
C ALA A 283 -15.44 -0.01 -18.14
N GLU A 284 -14.99 -0.31 -19.36
CA GLU A 284 -13.74 0.22 -19.95
C GLU A 284 -13.73 1.74 -20.20
N ASP A 285 -14.89 2.40 -20.23
CA ASP A 285 -15.03 3.85 -20.37
C ASP A 285 -15.29 4.56 -19.04
N TYR A 286 -15.19 3.86 -17.91
CA TYR A 286 -15.53 4.40 -16.61
C TYR A 286 -14.39 5.24 -15.99
N TYR A 287 -13.21 4.68 -15.74
CA TYR A 287 -12.05 5.40 -15.18
C TYR A 287 -10.93 5.50 -16.21
N GLY A 288 -10.35 6.68 -16.39
CA GLY A 288 -9.20 6.85 -17.25
C GLY A 288 -8.92 8.29 -17.65
N ARG A 289 -7.97 8.48 -18.59
CA ARG A 289 -7.50 9.81 -18.97
C ARG A 289 -8.43 10.54 -19.93
N GLY A 290 -8.91 11.69 -19.49
CA GLY A 290 -9.62 12.68 -20.31
C GLY A 290 -11.14 12.61 -20.16
N ARG A 291 -11.81 13.64 -20.69
CA ARG A 291 -13.26 13.89 -20.51
C ARG A 291 -14.18 12.81 -21.10
N LYS A 292 -13.65 11.84 -21.84
CA LYS A 292 -14.42 10.71 -22.36
C LYS A 292 -14.70 9.64 -21.31
N PHE A 293 -13.95 9.62 -20.22
CA PHE A 293 -14.15 8.72 -19.11
C PHE A 293 -15.09 9.36 -18.09
N THR A 294 -15.91 8.54 -17.44
CA THR A 294 -16.83 8.97 -16.38
C THR A 294 -16.08 9.61 -15.20
N VAL A 295 -15.00 8.98 -14.76
CA VAL A 295 -14.02 9.49 -13.79
C VAL A 295 -12.74 9.83 -14.54
N ASN A 296 -12.44 11.13 -14.64
CA ASN A 296 -11.31 11.62 -15.40
C ASN A 296 -10.05 11.69 -14.53
N SER A 297 -9.12 10.77 -14.72
CA SER A 297 -7.86 10.67 -13.95
C SER A 297 -6.82 11.78 -14.28
N LYS A 298 -7.11 12.68 -15.24
CA LYS A 298 -6.29 13.88 -15.46
C LYS A 298 -6.58 15.01 -14.45
N ARG A 299 -7.67 14.89 -13.69
CA ARG A 299 -8.06 15.84 -12.65
C ARG A 299 -8.03 15.12 -11.30
N GLU A 300 -8.09 15.91 -10.22
CA GLU A 300 -8.26 15.35 -8.89
C GLU A 300 -9.55 14.51 -8.81
N VAL A 301 -9.48 13.42 -8.07
CA VAL A 301 -10.60 12.53 -7.81
C VAL A 301 -10.72 12.36 -6.30
N THR A 302 -11.88 12.71 -5.73
CA THR A 302 -12.19 12.28 -4.37
C THR A 302 -12.69 10.85 -4.42
N VAL A 303 -12.00 9.93 -3.76
CA VAL A 303 -12.33 8.52 -3.65
C VAL A 303 -13.02 8.31 -2.30
N VAL A 304 -14.24 7.78 -2.33
CA VAL A 304 -15.02 7.49 -1.10
C VAL A 304 -15.24 6.00 -0.99
N THR A 305 -14.89 5.43 0.16
CA THR A 305 -15.06 4.00 0.46
C THR A 305 -15.86 3.85 1.74
N GLN A 306 -16.96 3.10 1.66
CA GLN A 306 -17.87 2.85 2.78
C GLN A 306 -17.80 1.37 3.18
N PHE A 307 -17.70 1.11 4.47
CA PHE A 307 -17.62 -0.23 5.04
C PHE A 307 -18.91 -0.54 5.79
N LEU A 308 -19.85 -1.18 5.13
CA LEU A 308 -21.18 -1.43 5.68
C LEU A 308 -21.22 -2.74 6.43
N THR A 309 -21.89 -2.69 7.58
CA THR A 309 -22.02 -3.82 8.50
C THR A 309 -23.46 -4.28 8.60
N GLU A 310 -23.64 -5.52 9.04
CA GLU A 310 -24.96 -6.05 9.37
C GLU A 310 -25.66 -5.14 10.40
N GLY A 311 -26.89 -4.73 10.07
CA GLY A 311 -27.67 -3.81 10.89
C GLY A 311 -27.16 -2.36 10.93
N ASN A 312 -26.13 -2.00 10.16
CA ASN A 312 -25.48 -0.68 10.17
C ASN A 312 -24.97 -0.29 11.58
N THR A 313 -24.36 -1.24 12.28
CA THR A 313 -23.81 -1.05 13.63
C THR A 313 -22.32 -1.30 13.67
N ASP A 314 -21.62 -0.72 14.65
CA ASP A 314 -20.17 -0.90 14.78
C ASP A 314 -19.80 -2.36 15.10
N ASP A 315 -20.69 -3.08 15.79
CA ASP A 315 -20.49 -4.48 16.21
C ASP A 315 -20.84 -5.51 15.12
N GLY A 316 -21.73 -5.19 14.18
CA GLY A 316 -22.20 -6.12 13.14
C GLY A 316 -21.10 -6.55 12.15
N ASP A 317 -21.18 -7.77 11.58
CA ASP A 317 -20.17 -8.25 10.62
C ASP A 317 -20.10 -7.34 9.37
N LEU A 318 -18.92 -7.16 8.77
CA LEU A 318 -18.79 -6.44 7.50
C LEU A 318 -19.45 -7.26 6.38
N ILE A 319 -20.31 -6.62 5.58
CA ILE A 319 -21.10 -7.29 4.54
C ILE A 319 -20.96 -6.68 3.14
N ASP A 320 -20.49 -5.43 3.05
CA ASP A 320 -20.44 -4.70 1.78
C ASP A 320 -19.40 -3.57 1.86
N ILE A 321 -18.48 -3.52 0.89
CA ILE A 321 -17.55 -2.40 0.69
C ILE A 321 -17.97 -1.64 -0.56
N ARG A 322 -18.55 -0.45 -0.35
CA ARG A 322 -19.04 0.40 -1.43
C ARG A 322 -18.04 1.46 -1.82
N ARG A 323 -18.07 1.80 -3.10
CA ARG A 323 -17.24 2.83 -3.71
C ARG A 323 -18.12 3.87 -4.41
N PHE A 324 -17.72 5.12 -4.33
CA PHE A 324 -18.12 6.15 -5.28
C PHE A 324 -17.06 7.24 -5.32
N TYR A 325 -17.22 8.17 -6.25
CA TYR A 325 -16.27 9.25 -6.46
C TYR A 325 -16.96 10.60 -6.35
N VAL A 326 -16.17 11.64 -6.04
CA VAL A 326 -16.59 13.03 -6.23
C VAL A 326 -15.58 13.71 -7.14
N GLN A 327 -16.05 14.26 -8.25
CA GLN A 327 -15.24 15.03 -9.18
C GLN A 327 -16.04 16.22 -9.71
N ASN A 328 -15.44 17.41 -9.68
CA ASN A 328 -16.10 18.68 -10.05
C ASN A 328 -17.43 18.88 -9.30
N GLY A 329 -17.42 18.63 -7.99
CA GLY A 329 -18.60 18.75 -7.12
C GLY A 329 -19.71 17.72 -7.36
N LYS A 330 -19.55 16.77 -8.29
CA LYS A 330 -20.56 15.76 -8.61
C LYS A 330 -20.22 14.41 -7.98
N VAL A 331 -21.19 13.83 -7.29
CA VAL A 331 -21.12 12.43 -6.84
C VAL A 331 -21.31 11.52 -8.05
N ILE A 332 -20.37 10.60 -8.24
CA ILE A 332 -20.33 9.62 -9.31
C ILE A 332 -20.41 8.24 -8.65
N PRO A 333 -21.56 7.54 -8.69
CA PRO A 333 -21.71 6.18 -8.17
C PRO A 333 -20.72 5.24 -8.84
N ASN A 334 -20.38 4.12 -8.18
CA ASN A 334 -19.48 3.12 -8.77
C ASN A 334 -19.97 2.63 -10.15
N SER A 335 -19.05 2.09 -10.95
CA SER A 335 -19.46 1.34 -12.15
C SER A 335 -20.23 0.09 -11.74
N ASN A 336 -21.25 -0.29 -12.51
CA ASN A 336 -21.81 -1.65 -12.43
C ASN A 336 -20.89 -2.63 -13.18
N ILE A 337 -20.87 -3.89 -12.73
CA ILE A 337 -20.26 -4.97 -13.51
C ILE A 337 -20.96 -5.08 -14.87
N SER A 338 -20.18 -5.05 -15.94
CA SER A 338 -20.62 -5.05 -17.34
C SER A 338 -20.20 -6.33 -18.08
N LEU A 339 -20.15 -7.45 -17.36
CA LEU A 339 -19.83 -8.78 -17.89
C LEU A 339 -21.07 -9.67 -17.87
N ALA A 340 -21.25 -10.47 -18.92
CA ALA A 340 -22.40 -11.35 -19.04
C ALA A 340 -22.46 -12.36 -17.89
N GLY A 341 -23.60 -12.42 -17.19
CA GLY A 341 -23.82 -13.36 -16.08
C GLY A 341 -23.33 -12.86 -14.71
N LEU A 342 -22.74 -11.67 -14.64
CA LEU A 342 -22.34 -11.02 -13.38
C LEU A 342 -23.16 -9.75 -13.14
N SER A 343 -23.34 -9.38 -11.87
CA SER A 343 -24.04 -8.15 -11.47
C SER A 343 -23.55 -7.66 -10.12
N GLY A 344 -23.65 -6.36 -9.89
CA GLY A 344 -23.22 -5.70 -8.66
C GLY A 344 -22.41 -4.44 -8.96
N ASP A 345 -22.22 -3.60 -7.95
CA ASP A 345 -21.47 -2.35 -8.00
C ASP A 345 -20.58 -2.15 -6.76
N SER A 346 -20.39 -3.21 -5.97
CA SER A 346 -19.62 -3.18 -4.73
C SER A 346 -18.98 -4.54 -4.43
N VAL A 347 -18.12 -4.59 -3.42
CA VAL A 347 -17.50 -5.85 -2.99
C VAL A 347 -18.37 -6.46 -1.89
N THR A 348 -18.99 -7.60 -2.20
CA THR A 348 -19.74 -8.47 -1.29
C THR A 348 -19.26 -9.91 -1.46
N ASP A 349 -19.41 -10.77 -0.45
CA ASP A 349 -19.00 -12.18 -0.56
C ASP A 349 -19.63 -12.89 -1.78
N SER A 350 -20.88 -12.55 -2.14
CA SER A 350 -21.55 -13.12 -3.31
C SER A 350 -20.94 -12.61 -4.62
N VAL A 351 -20.66 -11.31 -4.74
CA VAL A 351 -20.00 -10.74 -5.92
C VAL A 351 -18.62 -11.36 -6.09
N CYS A 352 -17.86 -11.52 -5.00
CA CYS A 352 -16.56 -12.18 -5.01
C CYS A 352 -16.67 -13.63 -5.52
N ALA A 353 -17.62 -14.41 -5.01
CA ALA A 353 -17.80 -15.80 -5.41
C ALA A 353 -18.18 -15.93 -6.90
N ASP A 354 -19.08 -15.07 -7.38
CA ASP A 354 -19.51 -15.05 -8.78
C ASP A 354 -18.36 -14.64 -9.70
N MET A 355 -17.59 -13.61 -9.33
CA MET A 355 -16.41 -13.15 -10.09
C MET A 355 -15.34 -14.24 -10.17
N LYS A 356 -14.94 -14.83 -9.04
CA LYS A 356 -13.92 -15.88 -9.01
C LYS A 356 -14.35 -17.09 -9.86
N THR A 357 -15.62 -17.46 -9.81
CA THR A 357 -16.19 -18.52 -10.65
C THR A 357 -16.14 -18.16 -12.14
N ALA A 358 -16.56 -16.95 -12.50
CA ALA A 358 -16.59 -16.50 -13.90
C ALA A 358 -15.19 -16.37 -14.52
N PHE A 359 -14.19 -15.99 -13.72
CA PHE A 359 -12.79 -15.85 -14.17
C PHE A 359 -12.01 -17.15 -14.10
N GLY A 360 -12.53 -18.16 -13.40
CA GLY A 360 -11.81 -19.41 -13.13
C GLY A 360 -10.66 -19.22 -12.13
N ASP A 361 -10.76 -18.21 -11.28
CA ASP A 361 -9.81 -17.91 -10.22
C ASP A 361 -10.13 -18.74 -8.96
N ILE A 362 -9.11 -19.07 -8.16
CA ILE A 362 -9.32 -19.71 -6.86
C ILE A 362 -9.93 -18.69 -5.90
N ASN A 363 -11.04 -19.06 -5.26
CA ASN A 363 -11.69 -18.20 -4.26
C ASN A 363 -11.02 -18.34 -2.88
N ASP A 364 -9.77 -17.90 -2.78
CA ASP A 364 -9.03 -17.93 -1.52
C ASP A 364 -9.59 -16.92 -0.51
N PHE A 365 -10.14 -15.80 -1.00
CA PHE A 365 -10.92 -14.84 -0.21
C PHE A 365 -11.94 -15.52 0.71
N ALA A 366 -12.80 -16.38 0.16
CA ALA A 366 -13.76 -17.14 0.95
C ALA A 366 -13.09 -18.17 1.88
N ARG A 367 -11.99 -18.80 1.44
CA ARG A 367 -11.21 -19.74 2.29
C ARG A 367 -10.59 -19.05 3.51
N LYS A 368 -10.26 -17.76 3.40
CA LYS A 368 -9.72 -16.92 4.48
C LYS A 368 -10.79 -16.18 5.30
N GLY A 369 -12.07 -16.48 5.07
CA GLY A 369 -13.19 -15.96 5.87
C GLY A 369 -13.87 -14.73 5.29
N GLY A 370 -13.52 -14.33 4.06
CA GLY A 370 -14.22 -13.30 3.28
C GLY A 370 -14.33 -11.95 3.99
N LEU A 371 -15.43 -11.24 3.74
CA LEU A 371 -15.66 -9.92 4.34
C LEU A 371 -15.77 -9.97 5.85
N LYS A 372 -16.24 -11.06 6.44
CA LYS A 372 -16.28 -11.19 7.90
C LYS A 372 -14.86 -11.09 8.50
N ALA A 373 -13.91 -11.88 8.01
CA ALA A 373 -12.53 -11.85 8.50
C ALA A 373 -11.87 -10.49 8.24
N MET A 374 -12.12 -9.88 7.07
CA MET A 374 -11.66 -8.52 6.77
C MET A 374 -12.24 -7.49 7.76
N GLY A 375 -13.54 -7.60 8.05
CA GLY A 375 -14.23 -6.77 9.03
C GLY A 375 -13.64 -6.88 10.43
N GLU A 376 -13.27 -8.08 10.86
CA GLU A 376 -12.63 -8.29 12.16
C GLU A 376 -11.27 -7.58 12.25
N ALA A 377 -10.47 -7.54 11.18
CA ALA A 377 -9.23 -6.75 11.14
C ALA A 377 -9.51 -5.24 11.15
N LEU A 378 -10.50 -4.77 10.37
CA LEU A 378 -10.93 -3.37 10.37
C LEU A 378 -11.49 -2.90 11.72
N ASP A 379 -12.01 -3.81 12.55
CA ASP A 379 -12.50 -3.53 13.91
C ASP A 379 -11.38 -3.34 14.93
N ARG A 380 -10.35 -4.20 14.84
CA ARG A 380 -9.15 -4.11 15.69
C ARG A 380 -8.37 -2.83 15.41
N GLY A 381 -8.45 -2.36 14.17
CA GLY A 381 -7.87 -1.12 13.70
C GLY A 381 -6.66 -1.38 12.82
N MET A 382 -6.51 -0.58 11.76
CA MET A 382 -5.46 -0.75 10.77
C MET A 382 -4.73 0.58 10.52
N VAL A 383 -3.47 0.49 10.09
CA VAL A 383 -2.60 1.64 9.81
C VAL A 383 -2.78 2.08 8.37
N LEU A 384 -3.00 3.39 8.15
CA LEU A 384 -3.04 3.97 6.81
C LEU A 384 -1.66 4.00 6.19
N VAL A 385 -1.55 3.43 4.99
CA VAL A 385 -0.36 3.43 4.14
C VAL A 385 -0.63 4.23 2.89
N MET A 386 0.35 5.04 2.49
CA MET A 386 0.39 5.70 1.18
C MET A 386 1.73 5.39 0.53
N SER A 387 1.72 4.99 -0.73
CA SER A 387 2.95 4.59 -1.42
C SER A 387 2.95 4.94 -2.90
N LEU A 388 4.13 4.87 -3.49
CA LEU A 388 4.32 4.88 -4.93
C LEU A 388 5.42 3.89 -5.27
N TRP A 389 5.15 2.98 -6.21
CA TRP A 389 6.07 1.89 -6.55
C TRP A 389 5.92 1.40 -8.00
N ASP A 390 6.96 0.69 -8.47
CA ASP A 390 6.94 -0.16 -9.65
C ASP A 390 7.03 -1.64 -9.25
N ASP A 391 6.55 -2.54 -10.09
CA ASP A 391 6.44 -3.97 -9.78
C ASP A 391 7.49 -4.78 -10.53
N SER A 392 8.42 -5.38 -9.79
CA SER A 392 9.49 -6.22 -10.34
C SER A 392 9.05 -7.66 -10.64
N GLU A 393 7.93 -8.12 -10.09
CA GLU A 393 7.45 -9.48 -10.25
C GLU A 393 6.54 -9.60 -11.47
N ALA A 394 5.50 -8.78 -11.55
CA ALA A 394 4.46 -8.85 -12.58
C ALA A 394 4.35 -7.60 -13.46
N ASN A 395 5.27 -6.64 -13.33
CA ASN A 395 5.31 -5.41 -14.14
C ASN A 395 4.00 -4.60 -14.10
N MET A 396 3.24 -4.68 -13.00
CA MET A 396 1.95 -4.02 -12.81
C MET A 396 0.83 -4.47 -13.75
N LEU A 397 1.04 -5.55 -14.50
CA LEU A 397 0.11 -6.03 -15.52
C LEU A 397 -1.23 -6.48 -14.91
N TRP A 398 -1.19 -6.98 -13.68
CA TRP A 398 -2.36 -7.39 -12.91
C TRP A 398 -3.28 -6.22 -12.52
N LEU A 399 -2.83 -4.97 -12.67
CA LEU A 399 -3.62 -3.77 -12.44
C LEU A 399 -4.09 -3.14 -13.75
N ASP A 400 -3.22 -2.98 -14.75
CA ASP A 400 -3.47 -2.08 -15.88
C ASP A 400 -3.35 -2.68 -17.29
N SER A 401 -3.11 -3.99 -17.42
CA SER A 401 -2.86 -4.65 -18.70
C SER A 401 -3.52 -6.04 -18.78
N ASP A 402 -3.05 -6.88 -19.70
CA ASP A 402 -3.44 -8.28 -19.85
C ASP A 402 -2.68 -9.15 -18.85
N TYR A 403 -3.39 -9.82 -17.95
CA TYR A 403 -2.79 -10.70 -16.96
C TYR A 403 -3.68 -11.92 -16.62
N PRO A 404 -3.12 -13.15 -16.61
CA PRO A 404 -1.72 -13.50 -16.88
C PRO A 404 -1.35 -13.39 -18.36
N LEU A 405 -0.05 -13.18 -18.62
CA LEU A 405 0.49 -13.11 -19.97
C LEU A 405 0.18 -14.39 -20.77
N GLY A 406 -0.18 -14.23 -22.04
CA GLY A 406 -0.44 -15.33 -22.96
C GLY A 406 -1.87 -15.90 -22.92
N LYS A 407 -2.72 -15.47 -21.99
CA LYS A 407 -4.18 -15.69 -22.10
C LYS A 407 -4.79 -14.68 -23.08
N ASP A 408 -5.87 -15.09 -23.74
CA ASP A 408 -6.61 -14.23 -24.65
C ASP A 408 -7.28 -13.08 -23.86
N PRO A 409 -7.01 -11.80 -24.18
CA PRO A 409 -7.60 -10.67 -23.47
C PRO A 409 -9.14 -10.60 -23.57
N SER A 410 -9.76 -11.32 -24.52
CA SER A 410 -11.22 -11.39 -24.59
C SER A 410 -11.83 -12.32 -23.53
N ILE A 411 -11.03 -13.10 -22.81
CA ILE A 411 -11.51 -13.94 -21.71
C ILE A 411 -11.80 -13.03 -20.51
N PRO A 412 -13.01 -13.11 -19.93
CA PRO A 412 -13.37 -12.33 -18.74
C PRO A 412 -12.32 -12.46 -17.62
N GLY A 413 -11.90 -11.31 -17.06
CA GLY A 413 -10.92 -11.24 -15.98
C GLY A 413 -9.46 -11.13 -16.42
N VAL A 414 -9.13 -11.31 -17.71
CA VAL A 414 -7.75 -11.23 -18.21
C VAL A 414 -7.30 -9.79 -18.47
N ASN A 415 -8.08 -9.02 -19.24
CA ASN A 415 -7.74 -7.63 -19.55
C ASN A 415 -8.21 -6.70 -18.42
N ARG A 416 -7.28 -5.94 -17.83
CA ARG A 416 -7.50 -5.15 -16.60
C ARG A 416 -7.26 -3.66 -16.80
N GLY A 417 -6.82 -3.28 -17.99
CA GLY A 417 -6.61 -1.91 -18.39
C GLY A 417 -6.13 -1.81 -19.83
N PRO A 418 -5.94 -0.57 -20.32
CA PRO A 418 -5.54 -0.30 -21.70
C PRO A 418 -4.02 -0.40 -21.93
N CYS A 419 -3.23 -0.70 -20.90
CA CYS A 419 -1.77 -0.65 -21.01
C CYS A 419 -1.25 -1.86 -21.78
N ARG A 420 -0.12 -1.65 -22.46
CA ARG A 420 0.56 -2.73 -23.18
C ARG A 420 1.39 -3.57 -22.22
N THR A 421 1.49 -4.85 -22.54
CA THR A 421 2.22 -5.85 -21.75
C THR A 421 3.74 -5.61 -21.64
N ASP A 422 4.30 -4.69 -22.44
CA ASP A 422 5.72 -4.35 -22.47
C ASP A 422 6.07 -3.03 -21.75
N THR A 423 5.09 -2.31 -21.18
CA THR A 423 5.30 -0.96 -20.64
C THR A 423 5.65 -0.88 -19.15
N GLY A 424 5.46 -1.96 -18.39
CA GLY A 424 5.59 -1.93 -16.93
C GLY A 424 6.95 -2.34 -16.35
N LYS A 425 7.97 -2.56 -17.20
CA LYS A 425 9.28 -3.02 -16.72
C LYS A 425 9.96 -1.97 -15.84
N PRO A 426 10.39 -2.29 -14.60
CA PRO A 426 11.01 -1.32 -13.69
C PRO A 426 12.12 -0.47 -14.30
N ALA A 427 13.10 -1.11 -14.97
CA ALA A 427 14.20 -0.38 -15.61
C ALA A 427 13.74 0.62 -16.69
N TYR A 428 12.67 0.30 -17.43
CA TYR A 428 12.09 1.21 -18.41
C TYR A 428 11.38 2.37 -17.71
N LEU A 429 10.58 2.09 -16.68
CA LEU A 429 9.83 3.10 -15.93
C LEU A 429 10.77 4.09 -15.23
N ARG A 430 11.75 3.59 -14.48
CA ARG A 430 12.74 4.37 -13.73
C ARG A 430 13.53 5.33 -14.64
N ASN A 431 13.78 4.94 -15.90
CA ASN A 431 14.46 5.78 -16.88
C ASN A 431 13.50 6.75 -17.61
N LYS A 432 12.32 6.29 -18.01
CA LYS A 432 11.41 7.07 -18.86
C LYS A 432 10.53 8.05 -18.08
N TYR A 433 10.11 7.68 -16.88
CA TYR A 433 9.18 8.46 -16.06
C TYR A 433 9.77 8.86 -14.70
N PRO A 434 11.02 9.37 -14.61
CA PRO A 434 11.63 9.68 -13.32
C PRO A 434 10.90 10.79 -12.55
N ARG A 435 10.08 11.60 -13.25
CA ARG A 435 9.26 12.68 -12.69
C ARG A 435 7.80 12.28 -12.46
N ALA A 436 7.46 10.98 -12.55
CA ALA A 436 6.17 10.51 -12.10
C ALA A 436 6.00 10.84 -10.61
N GLU A 437 4.80 11.23 -10.24
CA GLU A 437 4.44 11.57 -8.87
C GLU A 437 2.94 11.32 -8.67
N VAL A 438 2.58 11.07 -7.42
CA VAL A 438 1.20 10.98 -6.97
C VAL A 438 0.98 11.97 -5.83
N GLN A 439 -0.22 12.52 -5.72
CA GLN A 439 -0.61 13.35 -4.58
C GLN A 439 -1.84 12.79 -3.89
N TYR A 440 -1.80 12.79 -2.56
CA TYR A 440 -2.91 12.41 -1.69
C TYR A 440 -3.19 13.54 -0.72
N SER A 441 -4.44 13.99 -0.65
CA SER A 441 -4.83 15.10 0.21
C SER A 441 -6.24 14.91 0.76
N LYS A 442 -6.63 15.77 1.69
CA LYS A 442 -8.01 15.85 2.22
C LYS A 442 -8.50 14.50 2.77
N VAL A 443 -7.64 13.81 3.53
CA VAL A 443 -7.97 12.50 4.12
C VAL A 443 -9.03 12.66 5.21
N LYS A 444 -10.16 11.99 5.07
CA LYS A 444 -11.27 12.06 6.02
C LYS A 444 -11.74 10.68 6.44
N VAL A 445 -12.17 10.57 7.68
CA VAL A 445 -12.86 9.39 8.22
C VAL A 445 -14.08 9.83 9.00
N GLY A 446 -15.18 9.10 8.90
CA GLY A 446 -16.40 9.47 9.63
C GLY A 446 -17.52 8.45 9.55
N THR A 447 -18.68 8.83 10.07
CA THR A 447 -19.91 8.05 9.86
C THR A 447 -20.25 8.00 8.37
N ILE A 448 -20.89 6.93 7.92
CA ILE A 448 -21.39 6.79 6.54
C ILE A 448 -22.14 8.05 6.11
N GLY A 449 -21.76 8.65 4.97
CA GLY A 449 -22.40 9.86 4.46
C GLY A 449 -21.83 11.20 4.94
N SER A 450 -20.82 11.21 5.82
CA SER A 450 -20.34 12.44 6.48
C SER A 450 -19.12 13.10 5.83
N THR A 451 -18.42 12.42 4.91
CA THR A 451 -17.09 12.90 4.46
C THR A 451 -17.10 13.60 3.10
N PHE A 452 -18.24 13.62 2.40
CA PHE A 452 -18.41 14.23 1.08
C PHE A 452 -19.58 15.23 1.03
N GLY A 453 -19.51 16.19 0.10
CA GLY A 453 -20.49 17.28 -0.07
C GLY A 453 -20.06 18.21 -1.20
N ALA A 454 -20.98 19.05 -1.70
CA ALA A 454 -20.70 19.93 -2.84
C ALA A 454 -19.60 20.95 -2.49
N VAL A 455 -18.50 20.90 -3.24
CA VAL A 455 -17.47 21.95 -3.24
C VAL A 455 -17.54 22.60 -4.62
N ASP A 456 -17.76 23.91 -4.64
CA ASP A 456 -17.68 24.74 -5.85
C ASP A 456 -16.22 24.79 -6.31
N ASP A 457 -15.93 24.29 -7.51
CA ASP A 457 -14.60 24.41 -8.11
C ASP A 457 -14.66 25.15 -9.45
N ALA A 458 -13.73 26.10 -9.56
CA ALA A 458 -13.39 26.80 -10.79
C ALA A 458 -12.63 25.86 -11.73
N ASP A 459 -13.01 25.90 -13.01
CA ASP A 459 -12.31 25.26 -14.11
C ASP A 459 -11.01 26.01 -14.43
N ASP A 460 -9.91 25.28 -14.56
CA ASP A 460 -8.77 25.69 -15.38
C ASP A 460 -8.32 24.51 -16.25
N ASP A 461 -8.20 24.77 -17.55
CA ASP A 461 -7.79 23.84 -18.60
C ASP A 461 -6.29 23.96 -18.86
N GLU A 462 -5.54 22.85 -18.80
CA GLU A 462 -4.19 22.75 -19.36
C GLU A 462 -3.95 21.39 -20.05
N ASP A 463 -3.48 21.45 -21.29
CA ASP A 463 -2.89 20.34 -22.06
C ASP A 463 -1.43 20.10 -21.60
N ASP A 464 -1.01 18.85 -21.40
CA ASP A 464 0.37 18.52 -21.03
C ASP A 464 0.94 17.21 -21.60
N GLU A 465 2.27 17.15 -21.47
CA GLU A 465 3.34 16.31 -22.04
C GLU A 465 3.19 14.77 -21.91
N TYR A 466 2.17 14.27 -21.20
CA TYR A 466 1.96 12.84 -20.91
C TYR A 466 0.94 12.19 -21.87
N GLY A 467 1.27 12.17 -23.17
CA GLY A 467 0.42 11.80 -24.30
C GLY A 467 -0.41 10.49 -24.23
N ASP A 468 -1.29 10.31 -25.22
CA ASP A 468 -2.13 9.11 -25.40
C ASP A 468 -1.27 7.94 -25.90
N ASP A 469 -0.69 7.15 -24.98
CA ASP A 469 0.11 5.95 -25.30
C ASP A 469 -0.63 4.86 -26.11
N ARG A 470 -1.87 5.12 -26.54
CA ARG A 470 -2.65 4.27 -27.46
C ARG A 470 -2.24 4.39 -28.93
N ARG A 471 -1.34 5.32 -29.30
CA ARG A 471 -0.86 5.44 -30.70
C ARG A 471 0.64 5.63 -30.79
N LEU A 472 1.37 4.51 -30.93
CA LEU A 472 2.66 4.47 -31.60
C LEU A 472 2.51 3.60 -32.86
N ASN A 473 1.85 4.16 -33.86
CA ASN A 473 1.97 3.72 -35.25
C ASN A 473 1.85 4.96 -36.12
N GLU A 474 3.02 5.45 -36.56
CA GLU A 474 3.31 6.12 -37.83
C GLU A 474 4.61 6.93 -37.64
N VAL A 475 5.75 6.34 -38.00
CA VAL A 475 6.76 6.85 -38.94
C VAL A 475 7.93 5.88 -38.89
N LEU A 476 7.91 4.88 -39.77
CA LEU A 476 9.09 4.29 -40.39
C LEU A 476 8.68 3.85 -41.80
N ILE A 477 8.84 4.76 -42.77
CA ILE A 477 9.21 4.42 -44.14
C ILE A 477 10.74 4.49 -44.19
#